data_AF-A0A958M7L0-F1
#
_entry.id   AF-A0A958M7L0-F1
#
_cell.length_a   1.000
_cell.length_b   1.000
_cell.length_c   1.000
_cell.angle_alpha   90.00
_cell.angle_beta   90.00
_cell.angle_gamma   90.00
#
_symmetry.space_group_name_H-M   'P 1'
#
loop_
_entity.id
_entity.type
_entity.pdbx_description
1 polymer ?
#
loop_
_entity_poly.entity_id
_entity_poly.type
_entity_poly.pdbx_seq_one_letter_code
_entity_poly.pdbx_strand_id
1 'polypeptide(L)'
;TDGQKSLNVITNLKEAYESEGKKLVADFEKNITLAIIDDAWKTHLRKMDELKQSVQLAVHEQKDPLLIYKFEAFELFRTMIEKVNKEVISFLFKGELPNQETTTIHEAREARRKKADYQTSKEEIPNSDELATQNRAAGQSGQRRPQITETVVREHPKIGRNERVSIKNVMTGENKTMKYKMAEPLLENGDWVLTEDDN
;
A
#
# COMPACT_ATOMS: atom_id res chain seq x y z
N THR A 1 14.59 11.08 -0.88
CA THR A 1 13.52 11.45 -1.83
C THR A 1 13.71 12.90 -2.12
N ASP A 2 14.07 13.22 -3.37
CA ASP A 2 14.81 14.42 -3.80
C ASP A 2 14.50 15.69 -3.00
N GLY A 3 15.54 16.39 -2.54
CA GLY A 3 15.45 17.59 -1.70
C GLY A 3 14.79 18.81 -2.36
N GLN A 4 14.02 18.61 -3.44
CA GLN A 4 13.25 19.62 -4.13
C GLN A 4 11.83 19.65 -3.55
N LYS A 5 11.46 20.78 -2.95
CA LYS A 5 10.12 21.06 -2.45
C LYS A 5 9.43 22.02 -3.41
N SER A 6 8.37 21.57 -4.07
CA SER A 6 7.50 22.43 -4.88
C SER A 6 6.33 22.94 -4.04
N LEU A 7 6.08 24.24 -4.05
CA LEU A 7 4.90 24.83 -3.42
C LEU A 7 4.11 25.65 -4.45
N ASN A 8 2.81 25.42 -4.50
CA ASN A 8 1.92 26.18 -5.36
C ASN A 8 1.58 27.52 -4.69
N VAL A 9 1.88 28.62 -5.37
CA VAL A 9 1.55 29.97 -4.91
C VAL A 9 0.44 30.52 -5.80
N ILE A 10 -0.64 30.99 -5.17
CA ILE A 10 -1.76 31.63 -5.86
C ILE A 10 -1.57 33.13 -5.74
N THR A 11 -1.48 33.82 -6.87
CA THR A 11 -1.46 35.28 -6.93
C THR A 11 -2.41 35.78 -8.02
N ASN A 12 -2.90 37.00 -7.88
CA ASN A 12 -3.69 37.65 -8.92
C ASN A 12 -2.77 38.19 -10.01
N LEU A 13 -2.86 37.62 -11.21
CA LEU A 13 -1.98 37.96 -12.34
C LEU A 13 -2.06 39.45 -12.73
N LYS A 14 -3.25 40.05 -12.69
CA LYS A 14 -3.43 41.46 -13.06
C LYS A 14 -2.67 42.38 -12.10
N GLU A 15 -2.87 42.17 -10.81
CA GLU A 15 -2.25 42.99 -9.77
C GLU A 15 -0.74 42.71 -9.66
N ALA A 16 -0.29 41.48 -9.92
CA ALA A 16 1.13 41.15 -10.02
C ALA A 16 1.79 41.89 -11.18
N TYR A 17 1.12 41.99 -12.34
CA TYR A 17 1.63 42.74 -13.50
C TYR A 17 1.66 44.25 -13.24
N GLU A 18 0.57 44.82 -12.74
CA GLU A 18 0.45 46.26 -12.44
C GLU A 18 1.42 46.72 -11.35
N SER A 19 1.79 45.83 -10.42
CA SER A 19 2.75 46.12 -9.34
C SER A 19 4.21 45.81 -9.68
N GLU A 20 4.51 45.51 -10.96
CA GLU A 20 5.85 45.12 -11.43
C GLU A 20 6.41 43.93 -10.64
N GLY A 21 5.56 42.97 -10.26
CA GLY A 21 5.94 41.76 -9.53
C GLY A 21 6.01 41.91 -8.01
N LYS A 22 5.85 43.11 -7.43
CA LYS A 22 5.89 43.29 -5.96
C LYS A 22 4.83 42.47 -5.24
N LYS A 23 3.62 42.39 -5.80
CA LYS A 23 2.54 41.58 -5.20
C LYS A 23 2.84 40.08 -5.25
N LEU A 24 3.46 39.60 -6.34
CA LEU A 24 3.87 38.21 -6.47
C LEU A 24 4.86 37.83 -5.35
N VAL A 25 5.85 38.68 -5.05
CA VAL A 25 6.83 38.44 -3.97
C VAL A 25 6.14 38.36 -2.60
N ALA A 26 5.24 39.31 -2.30
CA ALA A 26 4.52 39.32 -1.03
C ALA A 26 3.61 38.08 -0.87
N ASP A 27 2.90 37.69 -1.92
CA ASP A 27 2.07 36.48 -1.92
C ASP A 27 2.96 35.23 -1.76
N PHE A 28 4.11 35.19 -2.43
CA PHE A 28 5.08 34.10 -2.32
C PHE A 28 5.58 33.93 -0.88
N GLU A 29 6.10 35.00 -0.26
CA GLU A 29 6.57 35.01 1.13
C GLU A 29 5.51 34.51 2.11
N LYS A 30 4.28 35.02 1.97
CA LYS A 30 3.16 34.64 2.84
C LYS A 30 2.78 33.18 2.67
N ASN A 31 2.58 32.71 1.44
CA ASN A 31 2.15 31.33 1.17
C ASN A 31 3.20 30.31 1.64
N ILE A 32 4.48 30.59 1.41
CA ILE A 32 5.58 29.71 1.84
C ILE A 32 5.67 29.64 3.35
N THR A 33 5.64 30.79 4.02
CA THR A 33 5.73 30.86 5.47
C THR A 33 4.59 30.08 6.12
N LEU A 34 3.36 30.25 5.62
CA LEU A 34 2.19 29.50 6.11
C LEU A 34 2.32 28.00 5.88
N ALA A 35 2.73 27.59 4.67
CA ALA A 35 2.89 26.16 4.36
C ALA A 35 3.94 25.47 5.24
N ILE A 36 5.06 26.14 5.53
CA ILE A 36 6.11 25.61 6.40
C ILE A 36 5.63 25.55 7.86
N ILE A 37 4.93 26.58 8.34
CA ILE A 37 4.36 26.60 9.69
C ILE A 37 3.37 25.45 9.86
N ASP A 38 2.46 25.25 8.90
CA ASP A 38 1.46 24.18 8.97
C ASP A 38 2.11 22.79 9.01
N ASP A 39 3.16 22.56 8.21
CA ASP A 39 3.90 21.29 8.22
C ASP A 39 4.64 21.04 9.54
N ALA A 40 5.32 22.07 10.04
CA ALA A 40 6.02 22.01 11.31
C ALA A 40 5.04 21.80 12.48
N TRP A 41 3.89 22.46 12.45
CA TRP A 41 2.85 22.34 13.46
C TRP A 41 2.23 20.94 13.49
N LYS A 42 1.87 20.37 12.33
CA LYS A 42 1.40 18.98 12.23
C LYS A 42 2.42 17.99 12.82
N THR A 43 3.70 18.21 12.53
CA THR A 43 4.78 17.39 13.08
C THR A 43 4.91 17.57 14.59
N HIS A 44 4.80 18.80 15.09
CA HIS A 44 4.85 19.10 16.52
C HIS A 44 3.68 18.45 17.28
N LEU A 45 2.45 18.53 16.77
CA LEU A 45 1.31 17.85 17.39
C LEU A 45 1.52 16.34 17.50
N ARG A 46 2.07 15.69 16.47
CA ARG A 46 2.43 14.27 16.55
C ARG A 46 3.46 13.99 17.64
N LYS A 47 4.51 14.80 17.73
CA LYS A 47 5.53 14.67 18.79
C LYS A 47 4.96 14.91 20.19
N MET A 48 4.00 15.83 20.32
CA MET A 48 3.32 16.10 21.58
C MET A 48 2.46 14.91 22.03
N ASP A 49 1.80 14.23 21.10
CA ASP A 49 1.06 12.99 21.40
C ASP A 49 2.01 11.86 21.84
N GLU A 50 3.14 11.69 21.15
CA GLU A 50 4.20 10.73 21.54
C GLU A 50 4.76 11.04 22.93
N LEU A 51 5.05 12.32 23.20
CA LEU A 51 5.53 12.78 24.50
C LEU A 51 4.52 12.47 25.62
N LYS A 52 3.23 12.72 25.38
CA LYS A 52 2.17 12.44 26.35
C LYS A 52 2.14 10.95 26.73
N GLN A 53 2.30 10.06 25.77
CA GLN A 53 2.38 8.61 26.02
C GLN A 53 3.66 8.24 26.78
N SER A 54 4.81 8.78 26.38
CA SER A 54 6.10 8.51 27.01
C SER A 54 6.15 8.96 28.48
N VAL A 55 5.58 10.12 28.80
CA VAL A 55 5.54 10.65 30.17
C VAL A 55 4.68 9.77 31.08
N GLN A 56 3.57 9.20 30.57
CA GLN A 56 2.74 8.27 31.34
C GLN A 56 3.48 6.98 31.71
N LEU A 57 4.36 6.49 30.83
CA LEU A 57 5.19 5.31 31.09
C LEU A 57 6.35 5.61 32.07
N ALA A 58 6.85 6.85 32.09
CA ALA A 58 7.97 7.27 32.92
C ALA A 58 7.60 7.66 34.38
N VAL A 59 6.32 7.57 34.77
CA VAL A 59 5.81 7.92 36.11
C VAL A 59 6.48 7.14 37.25
N HIS A 60 7.16 6.03 36.95
CA HIS A 60 7.83 5.19 37.95
C HIS A 60 9.01 5.89 38.68
N GLU A 61 9.51 7.03 38.20
CA GLU A 61 10.66 7.77 38.79
C GLU A 61 10.31 8.79 39.91
N GLN A 62 9.08 8.81 40.44
CA GLN A 62 8.63 9.77 41.47
C GLN A 62 8.73 11.27 41.10
N LYS A 63 8.95 11.60 39.83
CA LYS A 63 8.84 12.96 39.31
C LYS A 63 7.39 13.26 38.93
N ASP A 64 6.97 14.52 39.09
CA ASP A 64 5.64 14.95 38.65
C ASP A 64 5.54 14.85 37.11
N PRO A 65 4.71 13.95 36.56
CA PRO A 65 4.58 13.79 35.11
C PRO A 65 4.08 15.06 34.44
N LEU A 66 3.26 15.86 35.12
CA LEU A 66 2.76 17.12 34.57
C LEU A 66 3.90 18.11 34.37
N LEU A 67 4.87 18.13 35.28
CA LEU A 67 6.00 19.04 35.21
C LEU A 67 6.95 18.63 34.07
N ILE A 68 7.25 17.33 33.95
CA ILE A 68 8.08 16.80 32.85
C ILE A 68 7.44 17.13 31.50
N TYR A 69 6.16 16.85 31.34
CA TYR A 69 5.44 17.15 30.10
C TYR A 69 5.56 18.63 29.72
N LYS A 70 5.38 19.55 30.68
CA LYS A 70 5.47 20.98 30.42
C LYS A 70 6.86 21.42 29.96
N PHE A 71 7.92 20.95 30.62
CA PHE A 71 9.29 21.30 30.25
C PHE A 71 9.67 20.74 28.88
N GLU A 72 9.41 19.45 28.66
CA GLU A 72 9.77 18.79 27.41
C GLU A 72 8.94 19.32 26.22
N ALA A 73 7.64 19.57 26.43
CA ALA A 73 6.77 20.19 25.44
C ALA A 73 7.28 21.58 25.02
N PHE A 74 7.75 22.37 25.98
CA PHE A 74 8.29 23.70 25.70
C PHE A 74 9.59 23.63 24.89
N GLU A 75 10.50 22.70 25.21
CA GLU A 75 11.72 22.49 24.42
C GLU A 75 11.40 22.01 22.99
N LEU A 76 10.41 21.12 22.83
CA LEU A 76 9.91 20.72 21.51
C LEU A 76 9.34 21.91 20.73
N PHE A 77 8.61 22.80 21.39
CA PHE A 77 8.08 24.01 20.77
C PHE A 77 9.19 24.97 20.35
N ARG A 78 10.18 25.24 21.21
CA ARG A 78 11.34 26.07 20.89
C ARG A 78 12.08 25.53 19.65
N THR A 79 12.35 24.23 19.65
CA THR A 79 13.01 23.54 18.53
C THR A 79 12.20 23.65 17.24
N MET A 80 10.87 23.56 17.31
CA MET A 80 9.99 23.74 16.16
C MET A 80 10.13 25.15 15.57
N ILE A 81 10.08 26.19 16.40
CA ILE A 81 10.20 27.59 15.95
C ILE A 81 11.56 27.85 15.30
N GLU A 82 12.64 27.36 15.88
CA GLU A 82 13.98 27.47 15.29
C GLU A 82 14.06 26.78 13.92
N LYS A 83 13.46 25.60 13.80
CA LYS A 83 13.40 24.87 12.53
C LYS A 83 12.60 25.66 11.48
N VAL A 84 11.42 26.16 11.84
CA VAL A 84 10.57 26.98 10.94
C VAL A 84 11.35 28.17 10.42
N ASN A 85 12.00 28.94 11.30
CA ASN A 85 12.77 30.12 10.90
C ASN A 85 13.88 29.76 9.90
N LYS A 86 14.65 28.71 10.19
CA LYS A 86 15.72 28.24 9.31
C LYS A 86 15.19 27.77 7.95
N GLU A 87 14.04 27.09 7.96
CA GLU A 87 13.44 26.52 6.76
C GLU A 87 12.80 27.59 5.87
N VAL A 88 12.08 28.56 6.45
CA VAL A 88 11.53 29.70 5.72
C VAL A 88 12.64 30.49 5.05
N ILE A 89 13.69 30.86 5.79
CA ILE A 89 14.83 31.60 5.24
C ILE A 89 15.51 30.78 4.14
N SER A 90 15.82 29.49 4.39
CA SER A 90 16.46 28.66 3.38
C SER A 90 15.61 28.50 2.13
N PHE A 91 14.28 28.48 2.24
CA PHE A 91 13.39 28.37 1.08
C PHE A 91 13.33 29.70 0.32
N LEU A 92 13.23 30.84 1.00
CA LEU A 92 13.21 32.16 0.34
C LEU A 92 14.52 32.45 -0.41
N PHE A 93 15.68 32.00 0.12
CA PHE A 93 16.97 32.20 -0.54
C PHE A 93 17.26 31.24 -1.70
N LYS A 94 16.70 30.02 -1.67
CA LYS A 94 16.94 28.98 -2.68
C LYS A 94 15.75 28.75 -3.61
N GLY A 95 14.64 29.44 -3.35
CA GLY A 95 13.38 29.26 -4.07
C GLY A 95 13.50 29.87 -5.46
N GLU A 96 13.36 29.03 -6.47
CA GLU A 96 13.32 29.46 -7.86
C GLU A 96 11.91 29.22 -8.41
N LEU A 97 11.45 30.12 -9.28
CA LEU A 97 10.26 29.88 -10.07
C LEU A 97 10.62 28.83 -11.13
N PRO A 98 9.80 27.78 -11.32
CA PRO A 98 10.03 26.84 -12.41
C PRO A 98 10.07 27.61 -13.73
N ASN A 99 11.23 27.62 -14.38
CA ASN A 99 11.36 28.25 -15.68
C ASN A 99 10.62 27.35 -16.69
N GLN A 100 9.64 27.91 -17.39
CA GLN A 100 8.85 27.19 -18.40
C GLN A 100 9.66 26.93 -19.69
N GLU A 101 10.88 26.41 -19.58
CA GLU A 101 11.51 25.75 -20.71
C GLU A 101 11.06 24.28 -20.66
N THR A 102 10.37 23.82 -21.71
CA THR A 102 9.83 22.46 -21.91
C THR A 102 8.43 22.13 -21.39
N THR A 103 7.47 23.04 -21.51
CA THR A 103 6.15 22.57 -21.98
C THR A 103 5.53 23.66 -22.84
N THR A 104 5.66 23.48 -24.15
CA THR A 104 4.82 24.18 -25.12
C THR A 104 3.38 24.00 -24.67
N ILE A 105 2.77 25.06 -24.11
CA ILE A 105 1.34 25.11 -23.86
C ILE A 105 0.72 25.09 -25.25
N HIS A 106 0.53 23.89 -25.78
CA HIS A 106 -0.31 23.69 -26.94
C HIS A 106 -1.72 24.01 -26.47
N GLU A 107 -2.33 25.03 -27.07
CA GLU A 107 -3.78 25.17 -27.07
C GLU A 107 -4.37 23.76 -27.26
N ALA A 108 -5.25 23.35 -26.35
CA ALA A 108 -5.94 22.08 -26.45
C ALA A 108 -6.67 22.09 -27.79
N ARG A 109 -6.04 21.52 -28.83
CA ARG A 109 -6.65 21.39 -30.15
C ARG A 109 -7.94 20.67 -29.86
N GLU A 110 -9.07 21.35 -30.05
CA GLU A 110 -10.38 20.75 -29.90
C GLU A 110 -10.31 19.42 -30.63
N ALA A 111 -10.31 18.34 -29.85
CA ALA A 111 -10.33 17.02 -30.42
C ALA A 111 -11.67 16.99 -31.14
N ARG A 112 -11.65 17.25 -32.45
CA ARG A 112 -12.76 16.99 -33.35
C ARG A 112 -13.09 15.53 -33.08
N ARG A 113 -14.08 15.31 -32.21
CA ARG A 113 -14.63 13.99 -31.93
C ARG A 113 -15.07 13.50 -33.29
N LYS A 114 -14.29 12.59 -33.88
CA LYS A 114 -14.76 11.84 -35.04
C LYS A 114 -16.07 11.24 -34.57
N LYS A 115 -17.18 11.64 -35.19
CA LYS A 115 -18.48 11.00 -34.96
C LYS A 115 -18.24 9.53 -35.27
N ALA A 116 -18.14 8.72 -34.22
CA ALA A 116 -18.15 7.29 -34.37
C ALA A 116 -19.56 6.94 -34.83
N ASP A 117 -19.68 6.47 -36.07
CA ASP A 117 -20.90 5.84 -36.58
C ASP A 117 -21.08 4.55 -35.78
N TYR A 118 -21.76 4.67 -34.63
CA TYR A 118 -22.21 3.50 -33.88
C TYR A 118 -23.43 2.96 -34.61
N GLN A 119 -23.28 1.82 -35.28
CA GLN A 119 -24.43 1.01 -35.66
C GLN A 119 -24.97 0.34 -34.40
N THR A 120 -26.08 0.86 -33.89
CA THR A 120 -26.81 0.23 -32.80
C THR A 120 -27.66 -0.90 -33.39
N SER A 121 -27.15 -2.13 -33.43
CA SER A 121 -28.02 -3.29 -33.57
C SER A 121 -28.67 -3.54 -32.22
N LYS A 122 -30.00 -3.40 -32.16
CA LYS A 122 -30.75 -3.82 -30.99
C LYS A 122 -30.85 -5.34 -31.03
N GLU A 123 -30.02 -6.02 -30.26
CA GLU A 123 -30.21 -7.44 -29.99
C GLU A 123 -31.51 -7.59 -29.19
N GLU A 124 -32.50 -8.17 -29.84
CA GLU A 124 -33.78 -8.51 -29.22
C GLU A 124 -33.53 -9.67 -28.28
N ILE A 125 -33.33 -9.37 -26.99
CA ILE A 125 -33.13 -10.36 -25.95
C ILE A 125 -34.46 -11.12 -25.81
N PRO A 126 -34.52 -12.44 -26.09
CA PRO A 126 -35.75 -13.20 -25.99
C PRO A 126 -36.28 -13.14 -24.55
N ASN A 127 -37.58 -12.93 -24.40
CA ASN A 127 -38.20 -12.94 -23.09
C ASN A 127 -38.05 -14.34 -22.43
N SER A 128 -38.12 -14.37 -21.10
CA SER A 128 -37.93 -15.55 -20.25
C SER A 128 -38.57 -16.85 -20.79
N ASP A 129 -39.78 -16.76 -21.34
CA ASP A 129 -40.49 -17.93 -21.87
C ASP A 129 -39.86 -18.50 -23.15
N GLU A 130 -39.29 -17.63 -23.99
CA GLU A 130 -38.68 -17.98 -25.27
C GLU A 130 -37.26 -18.56 -25.07
N LEU A 131 -36.56 -18.08 -24.03
CA LEU A 131 -35.32 -18.68 -23.56
C LEU A 131 -35.56 -20.08 -22.96
N ALA A 132 -36.69 -20.27 -22.26
CA ALA A 132 -37.05 -21.53 -21.61
C ALA A 132 -37.48 -22.62 -22.59
N THR A 133 -38.07 -22.27 -23.75
CA THR A 133 -38.34 -23.21 -24.85
C THR A 133 -37.05 -23.58 -25.59
N GLN A 134 -36.15 -22.61 -25.84
CA GLN A 134 -34.86 -22.88 -26.49
C GLN A 134 -33.95 -23.79 -25.63
N ASN A 135 -33.89 -23.56 -24.32
CA ASN A 135 -33.14 -24.42 -23.39
C ASN A 135 -33.73 -25.83 -23.25
N ARG A 136 -35.05 -26.00 -23.40
CA ARG A 136 -35.67 -27.33 -23.45
C ARG A 136 -35.35 -28.08 -24.74
N ALA A 137 -35.26 -27.38 -25.88
CA ALA A 137 -34.86 -27.97 -27.15
C ALA A 137 -33.37 -28.36 -27.19
N ALA A 138 -32.49 -27.57 -26.57
CA ALA A 138 -31.05 -27.87 -26.47
C ALA A 138 -30.74 -29.04 -25.51
N GLY A 139 -31.67 -29.41 -24.62
CA GLY A 139 -31.50 -30.50 -23.67
C GLY A 139 -31.63 -31.92 -24.24
N GLN A 140 -32.06 -32.09 -25.50
CA GLN A 140 -32.15 -33.41 -26.17
C GLN A 140 -30.94 -33.75 -27.05
N SER A 141 -29.97 -32.83 -27.22
CA SER A 141 -28.79 -33.07 -28.06
C SER A 141 -27.52 -32.51 -27.43
N GLY A 142 -26.88 -33.33 -26.60
CA GLY A 142 -25.46 -33.15 -26.25
C GLY A 142 -25.20 -32.52 -24.89
N GLN A 143 -25.20 -33.37 -23.85
CA GLN A 143 -24.64 -33.07 -22.54
C GLN A 143 -23.20 -32.55 -22.65
N ARG A 144 -22.97 -31.26 -22.46
CA ARG A 144 -21.66 -30.71 -22.08
C ARG A 144 -21.60 -30.54 -20.57
N ARG A 145 -20.81 -31.42 -19.95
CA ARG A 145 -20.37 -31.34 -18.55
C ARG A 145 -19.65 -30.01 -18.30
N PRO A 146 -19.85 -29.37 -17.12
CA PRO A 146 -19.02 -28.23 -16.71
C PRO A 146 -17.56 -28.67 -16.60
N GLN A 147 -16.63 -27.82 -17.07
CA GLN A 147 -15.19 -28.05 -16.97
C GLN A 147 -14.80 -28.16 -15.49
N ILE A 148 -14.25 -29.33 -15.14
CA ILE A 148 -13.68 -29.62 -13.82
C ILE A 148 -12.27 -29.03 -13.83
N THR A 149 -11.97 -28.10 -12.93
CA THR A 149 -10.60 -27.66 -12.68
C THR A 149 -9.84 -28.79 -11.98
N GLU A 150 -8.79 -29.31 -12.61
CA GLU A 150 -7.95 -30.36 -12.02
C GLU A 150 -7.23 -29.82 -10.77
N THR A 151 -7.53 -30.41 -9.63
CA THR A 151 -6.84 -30.16 -8.36
C THR A 151 -5.62 -31.09 -8.29
N VAL A 152 -4.47 -30.57 -7.85
CA VAL A 152 -3.26 -31.37 -7.62
C VAL A 152 -3.59 -32.49 -6.60
N VAL A 153 -3.64 -33.73 -7.08
CA VAL A 153 -3.87 -34.93 -6.28
C VAL A 153 -2.58 -35.26 -5.54
N ARG A 154 -2.67 -35.56 -4.24
CA ARG A 154 -1.52 -36.01 -3.45
C ARG A 154 -1.16 -37.43 -3.87
N GLU A 155 0.11 -37.67 -4.22
CA GLU A 155 0.58 -39.00 -4.65
C GLU A 155 0.56 -40.04 -3.51
N HIS A 156 0.57 -39.60 -2.24
CA HIS A 156 0.55 -40.49 -1.08
C HIS A 156 -0.59 -40.18 -0.10
N PRO A 157 -1.11 -41.19 0.63
CA PRO A 157 -2.08 -41.00 1.69
C PRO A 157 -1.60 -39.97 2.73
N LYS A 158 -2.53 -39.18 3.27
CA LYS A 158 -2.22 -38.24 4.34
C LYS A 158 -1.91 -39.02 5.63
N ILE A 159 -0.64 -39.34 5.86
CA ILE A 159 -0.20 -40.01 7.08
C ILE A 159 -0.44 -39.09 8.28
N GLY A 160 -1.15 -39.59 9.30
CA GLY A 160 -1.41 -38.85 10.53
C GLY A 160 -0.18 -38.77 11.43
N ARG A 161 0.00 -37.65 12.15
CA ARG A 161 1.15 -37.43 13.07
C ARG A 161 1.42 -38.56 14.08
N ASN A 162 0.39 -39.31 14.48
CA ASN A 162 0.48 -40.42 15.44
C ASN A 162 0.29 -41.82 14.82
N GLU A 163 0.12 -41.90 13.50
CA GLU A 163 -0.03 -43.15 12.77
C GLU A 163 1.28 -43.94 12.80
N ARG A 164 1.20 -45.27 12.86
CA ARG A 164 2.39 -46.12 12.88
C ARG A 164 2.82 -46.36 11.43
N VAL A 165 4.07 -46.05 11.13
CA VAL A 165 4.69 -46.28 9.83
C VAL A 165 5.89 -47.20 9.99
N SER A 166 6.09 -48.07 8.99
CA SER A 166 7.28 -48.90 8.87
C SER A 166 8.28 -48.16 7.98
N ILE A 167 9.48 -47.94 8.52
CA ILE A 167 10.59 -47.30 7.80
C ILE A 167 11.73 -48.29 7.66
N LYS A 168 12.41 -48.24 6.51
CA LYS A 168 13.59 -49.07 6.21
C LYS A 168 14.80 -48.18 5.97
N ASN A 169 15.91 -48.50 6.62
CA ASN A 169 17.17 -47.80 6.40
C ASN A 169 17.77 -48.22 5.05
N VAL A 170 18.13 -47.26 4.21
CA VAL A 170 18.65 -47.55 2.86
C VAL A 170 20.06 -48.13 2.86
N MET A 171 20.84 -47.92 3.91
CA MET A 171 22.23 -48.39 4.01
C MET A 171 22.35 -49.74 4.74
N THR A 172 21.58 -49.94 5.81
CA THR A 172 21.69 -51.14 6.65
C THR A 172 20.61 -52.18 6.39
N GLY A 173 19.54 -51.80 5.68
CA GLY A 173 18.38 -52.66 5.43
C GLY A 173 17.54 -52.97 6.67
N GLU A 174 17.79 -52.29 7.80
CA GLU A 174 17.05 -52.47 9.05
C GLU A 174 15.64 -51.88 8.94
N ASN A 175 14.61 -52.65 9.37
CA ASN A 175 13.22 -52.21 9.39
C ASN A 175 12.79 -51.82 10.82
N LYS A 176 12.12 -50.67 10.98
CA LYS A 176 11.56 -50.22 12.26
C LYS A 176 10.13 -49.69 12.08
N THR A 177 9.23 -50.10 12.97
CA THR A 177 7.85 -49.59 13.01
C THR A 177 7.68 -48.62 14.17
N MET A 178 7.36 -47.35 13.88
CA MET A 178 7.17 -46.32 14.90
C MET A 178 6.13 -45.26 14.48
N LYS A 179 5.73 -44.38 15.41
CA LYS A 179 4.77 -43.29 15.09
C LYS A 179 5.41 -42.29 14.12
N TYR A 180 4.63 -41.78 13.15
CA TYR A 180 5.11 -40.87 12.10
C TYR A 180 5.90 -39.67 12.65
N LYS A 181 5.45 -39.02 13.72
CA LYS A 181 6.19 -37.92 14.36
C LYS A 181 7.63 -38.25 14.82
N MET A 182 7.93 -39.53 15.04
CA MET A 182 9.28 -39.99 15.41
C MET A 182 10.08 -40.39 14.17
N ALA A 183 9.40 -40.80 13.10
CA ALA A 183 9.99 -41.15 11.82
C ALA A 183 10.26 -39.91 10.94
N GLU A 184 9.50 -38.83 11.09
CA GLU A 184 9.62 -37.56 10.35
C GLU A 184 11.07 -37.04 10.29
N PRO A 185 11.81 -36.88 11.39
CA PRO A 185 13.21 -36.44 11.31
C PRO A 185 14.14 -37.47 10.64
N LEU A 186 13.81 -38.77 10.72
CA LEU A 186 14.61 -39.83 10.10
C LEU A 186 14.40 -39.91 8.58
N LEU A 187 13.18 -39.60 8.12
CA LEU A 187 12.83 -39.49 6.70
C LEU A 187 13.37 -38.19 6.08
N GLU A 188 13.35 -37.08 6.82
CA GLU A 188 13.90 -35.80 6.37
C GLU A 188 15.42 -35.85 6.21
N ASN A 189 16.11 -36.60 7.08
CA ASN A 189 17.55 -36.87 6.95
C ASN A 189 17.91 -37.71 5.72
N GLY A 190 16.94 -38.38 5.07
CA GLY A 190 17.12 -39.14 3.83
C GLY A 190 17.72 -40.55 3.99
N ASP A 191 18.14 -40.93 5.20
CA ASP A 191 18.71 -42.25 5.49
C ASP A 191 17.66 -43.37 5.60
N TRP A 192 16.39 -43.00 5.73
CA TRP A 192 15.27 -43.92 5.90
C TRP A 192 14.18 -43.63 4.87
N VAL A 193 13.56 -44.68 4.35
CA VAL A 193 12.45 -44.60 3.39
C VAL A 193 11.23 -45.31 3.96
N LEU A 194 10.04 -44.75 3.73
CA LEU A 194 8.76 -45.38 4.08
C LEU A 194 8.60 -46.65 3.26
N THR A 195 8.37 -47.77 3.94
CA THR A 195 7.97 -49.03 3.29
C THR A 195 6.51 -49.27 3.62
N GLU A 196 5.66 -49.28 2.59
CA GLU A 196 4.29 -49.77 2.72
C GLU A 196 4.38 -51.27 3.00
N ASP A 197 3.93 -51.70 4.17
CA ASP A 197 3.68 -53.12 4.43
C ASP A 197 2.42 -53.48 3.62
N ASP A 198 2.63 -54.00 2.40
CA ASP A 198 1.56 -54.54 1.55
C ASP A 198 0.79 -55.61 2.34
N ASN A 199 -0.46 -55.31 2.70
CA ASN A 199 -1.44 -56.28 3.13
C ASN A 199 -2.78 -56.02 2.46
#